data_AF-A0A1G2NCW5-F1
#
_entry.id   AF-A0A1G2NCW5-F1
#
_cell.length_a   1.000
_cell.length_b   1.000
_cell.length_c   1.000
_cell.angle_alpha   90.00
_cell.angle_beta   90.00
_cell.angle_gamma   90.00
#
_symmetry.space_group_name_H-M   'P 1'
#
loop_
_entity.id
_entity.type
_entity.pdbx_description
1 polymer ?
#
loop_
_entity_poly.entity_id
_entity_poly.type
_entity_poly.pdbx_seq_one_letter_code
_entity_poly.pdbx_strand_id
1 'polypeptide(L)'
;MQNVKTILPFQAAAVAGLLFVAGLAFAQDAAQATTDSAQTTAAPVETQAAPTTAKPTTGIRAKVQTLKERVAGKKDEVKTERKAVKEKISALKKTQLQNVVRKLEARAKTIDALLVRTESRIAKLATQGTNTDLSTSLVATAKVKIADAKTAIEEVKAKAQTAAETATKESIAQVTTAARNAEAKIKSAHAALVDAVNSLKPGRNAVKPK
;
A
#
# COMPACT_ATOMS: atom_id res chain seq x y z
N MET A 1 26.10 39.69 -29.63
CA MET A 1 26.82 38.41 -29.63
C MET A 1 26.06 37.43 -28.77
N GLN A 2 25.29 36.56 -29.44
CA GLN A 2 24.56 35.46 -28.84
C GLN A 2 25.56 34.37 -28.45
N ASN A 3 25.51 33.88 -27.21
CA ASN A 3 26.14 32.63 -26.84
C ASN A 3 25.13 31.76 -26.10
N VAL A 4 24.53 30.88 -26.89
CA VAL A 4 23.75 29.72 -26.50
C VAL A 4 24.70 28.68 -25.91
N LYS A 5 24.38 28.09 -24.76
CA LYS A 5 24.90 26.74 -24.43
C LYS A 5 24.00 25.97 -23.46
N THR A 6 23.24 25.06 -24.08
CA THR A 6 22.96 23.67 -23.71
C THR A 6 22.19 23.34 -22.43
N ILE A 7 20.92 23.00 -22.69
CA ILE A 7 19.99 22.13 -21.97
C ILE A 7 20.59 20.71 -21.83
N LEU A 8 20.50 20.13 -20.64
CA LEU A 8 20.67 18.69 -20.39
C LEU A 8 19.34 18.13 -19.84
N PRO A 9 18.68 17.18 -20.52
CA PRO A 9 17.54 16.47 -19.96
C PRO A 9 18.02 15.33 -19.04
N PHE A 10 17.72 15.45 -17.75
CA PHE A 10 17.87 14.35 -16.80
C PHE A 10 16.87 13.24 -17.16
N GLN A 11 17.39 12.12 -17.65
CA GLN A 11 16.59 10.92 -17.87
C GLN A 11 16.14 10.32 -16.53
N ALA A 12 14.83 10.22 -16.36
CA ALA A 12 14.20 9.47 -15.29
C ALA A 12 14.30 7.96 -15.61
N ALA A 13 15.21 7.26 -14.95
CA ALA A 13 15.24 5.81 -14.96
C ALA A 13 14.07 5.27 -14.11
N ALA A 14 13.02 4.81 -14.78
CA ALA A 14 11.93 4.06 -14.17
C ALA A 14 12.43 2.66 -13.80
N VAL A 15 12.77 2.46 -12.52
CA VAL A 15 12.98 1.11 -11.97
C VAL A 15 11.63 0.57 -11.53
N ALA A 16 10.99 -0.16 -12.44
CA ALA A 16 9.79 -0.94 -12.18
C ALA A 16 10.12 -2.11 -11.23
N GLY A 17 9.97 -1.88 -9.94
CA GLY A 17 10.03 -2.92 -8.91
C GLY A 17 8.73 -3.74 -8.92
N LEU A 18 8.79 -4.89 -9.58
CA LEU A 18 7.75 -5.90 -9.71
C LEU A 18 7.52 -6.59 -8.36
N LEU A 19 6.47 -6.20 -7.62
CA LEU A 19 5.96 -6.96 -6.48
C LEU A 19 4.92 -7.95 -6.98
N PHE A 20 5.38 -9.18 -7.22
CA PHE A 20 4.57 -10.35 -7.56
C PHE A 20 3.76 -10.77 -6.33
N VAL A 21 2.46 -10.44 -6.29
CA VAL A 21 1.52 -11.04 -5.35
C VAL A 21 0.94 -12.27 -6.03
N ALA A 22 1.44 -13.45 -5.65
CA ALA A 22 0.86 -14.73 -6.03
C ALA A 22 -0.53 -14.87 -5.39
N GLY A 23 -1.57 -14.47 -6.14
CA GLY A 23 -2.94 -14.81 -5.84
C GLY A 23 -3.27 -16.16 -6.48
N LEU A 24 -3.55 -17.17 -5.65
CA LEU A 24 -4.25 -18.38 -6.09
C LEU A 24 -5.62 -17.97 -6.65
N ALA A 25 -5.77 -18.08 -7.97
CA ALA A 25 -7.06 -18.08 -8.63
C ALA A 25 -7.48 -19.54 -8.84
N PHE A 26 -8.38 -20.02 -7.99
CA PHE A 26 -9.18 -21.21 -8.24
C PHE A 26 -10.22 -20.82 -9.31
N ALA A 27 -10.02 -21.25 -10.55
CA ALA A 27 -11.02 -21.14 -11.61
C ALA A 27 -11.72 -22.50 -11.75
N GLN A 28 -12.91 -22.60 -11.16
CA GLN A 28 -13.89 -23.63 -11.50
C GLN A 28 -14.71 -23.13 -12.69
N ASP A 29 -14.57 -23.87 -13.78
CA ASP A 29 -15.61 -24.37 -14.67
C ASP A 29 -17.07 -23.99 -14.31
N ALA A 30 -17.74 -23.31 -15.25
CA ALA A 30 -19.11 -23.64 -15.68
C ALA A 30 -19.65 -22.57 -16.65
N ALA A 31 -19.77 -22.99 -17.91
CA ALA A 31 -20.90 -22.78 -18.83
C ALA A 31 -21.56 -21.38 -18.91
N GLN A 32 -21.25 -20.68 -20.02
CA GLN A 32 -22.18 -19.75 -20.64
C GLN A 32 -23.13 -20.53 -21.55
N ALA A 33 -24.42 -20.52 -21.23
CA ALA A 33 -25.48 -20.87 -22.16
C ALA A 33 -26.07 -19.56 -22.72
N THR A 34 -25.88 -19.33 -24.02
CA THR A 34 -26.61 -18.33 -24.79
C THR A 34 -27.78 -18.99 -25.50
N THR A 35 -28.94 -18.40 -25.29
CA THR A 35 -30.19 -18.52 -26.03
C THR A 35 -29.99 -18.35 -27.53
N ASP A 36 -30.55 -19.27 -28.33
CA ASP A 36 -31.06 -18.92 -29.65
C ASP A 36 -32.28 -19.77 -30.03
N SER A 37 -33.08 -19.19 -30.91
CA SER A 37 -34.52 -19.40 -31.07
C SER A 37 -34.89 -20.38 -32.18
N ALA A 38 -36.10 -20.95 -32.03
CA ALA A 38 -37.04 -21.35 -33.09
C ALA A 38 -36.67 -22.46 -34.09
N GLN A 39 -37.35 -23.61 -33.98
CA GLN A 39 -38.16 -24.09 -35.11
C GLN A 39 -39.23 -25.11 -34.68
N THR A 40 -40.45 -24.77 -35.07
CA THR A 40 -41.70 -25.53 -35.01
C THR A 40 -41.71 -26.64 -36.05
N THR A 41 -42.05 -27.87 -35.66
CA THR A 41 -42.83 -28.81 -36.49
C THR A 41 -43.72 -29.67 -35.60
N ALA A 42 -45.02 -29.58 -35.87
CA ALA A 42 -46.08 -30.34 -35.22
C ALA A 42 -46.13 -31.78 -35.72
N ALA A 43 -46.38 -32.72 -34.81
CA ALA A 43 -47.05 -33.99 -35.09
C ALA A 43 -47.84 -34.42 -33.84
N PRO A 44 -49.10 -34.87 -33.99
CA PRO A 44 -49.98 -35.14 -32.85
C PRO A 44 -49.76 -36.57 -32.34
N VAL A 45 -49.58 -36.74 -31.04
CA VAL A 45 -49.66 -38.06 -30.39
C VAL A 45 -50.69 -37.98 -29.28
N GLU A 46 -51.87 -38.47 -29.64
CA GLU A 46 -52.72 -39.37 -28.88
C GLU A 46 -52.74 -39.21 -27.36
N THR A 47 -53.86 -38.68 -26.92
CA THR A 47 -54.39 -38.76 -25.55
C THR A 47 -54.65 -40.23 -25.19
N GLN A 48 -53.87 -40.76 -24.24
CA GLN A 48 -54.35 -41.81 -23.35
C GLN A 48 -54.43 -41.25 -21.93
N ALA A 49 -55.67 -40.99 -21.54
CA ALA A 49 -56.06 -40.72 -20.17
C ALA A 49 -56.31 -42.05 -19.45
N ALA A 50 -55.67 -42.24 -18.30
CA ALA A 50 -56.19 -42.91 -17.08
C ALA A 50 -55.01 -43.26 -16.13
N PRO A 51 -55.22 -43.53 -14.84
CA PRO A 51 -56.14 -42.92 -13.89
C PRO A 51 -55.39 -42.45 -12.61
N THR A 52 -56.08 -41.59 -11.86
CA THR A 52 -55.93 -41.26 -10.43
C THR A 52 -54.98 -42.12 -9.57
N THR A 53 -54.05 -41.49 -8.85
CA THR A 53 -53.77 -41.82 -7.44
C THR A 53 -53.31 -40.59 -6.66
N ALA A 54 -54.06 -40.28 -5.62
CA ALA A 54 -53.79 -39.20 -4.68
C ALA A 54 -52.77 -39.63 -3.61
N LYS A 55 -51.91 -38.67 -3.24
CA LYS A 55 -51.00 -38.58 -2.06
C LYS A 55 -49.75 -39.50 -2.09
N PRO A 56 -48.54 -38.89 -1.94
CA PRO A 56 -48.13 -38.43 -0.61
C PRO A 56 -47.55 -37.00 -0.65
N THR A 57 -48.41 -35.99 -0.66
CA THR A 57 -47.98 -34.59 -0.57
C THR A 57 -47.39 -34.22 0.80
N THR A 58 -47.64 -35.02 1.84
CA THR A 58 -47.14 -34.80 3.21
C THR A 58 -45.64 -35.09 3.38
N GLY A 59 -45.10 -36.14 2.76
CA GLY A 59 -43.67 -36.50 2.87
C GLY A 59 -42.74 -35.53 2.14
N ILE A 60 -43.19 -34.99 1.00
CA ILE A 60 -42.43 -33.98 0.24
C ILE A 60 -42.44 -32.64 0.98
N ARG A 61 -43.57 -32.23 1.58
CA ARG A 61 -43.68 -30.99 2.35
C ARG A 61 -42.76 -30.99 3.58
N ALA A 62 -42.67 -32.12 4.29
CA ALA A 62 -41.76 -32.29 5.43
C ALA A 62 -40.28 -32.24 5.01
N LYS A 63 -39.92 -32.86 3.88
CA LYS A 63 -38.55 -32.78 3.32
C LYS A 63 -38.20 -31.35 2.87
N VAL A 64 -39.14 -30.63 2.27
CA VAL A 64 -38.94 -29.21 1.88
C VAL A 64 -38.79 -28.32 3.12
N GLN A 65 -39.56 -28.57 4.18
CA GLN A 65 -39.49 -27.80 5.42
C GLN A 65 -38.14 -28.00 6.15
N THR A 66 -37.69 -29.24 6.29
CA THR A 66 -36.38 -29.56 6.88
C THR A 66 -35.20 -29.05 6.05
N LEU A 67 -35.30 -29.05 4.71
CA LEU A 67 -34.32 -28.40 3.82
C LEU A 67 -34.31 -26.88 4.01
N LYS A 68 -35.48 -26.25 4.12
CA LYS A 68 -35.61 -24.80 4.33
C LYS A 68 -35.01 -24.37 5.67
N GLU A 69 -35.23 -25.14 6.73
CA GLU A 69 -34.62 -24.94 8.05
C GLU A 69 -33.11 -25.13 8.02
N ARG A 70 -32.60 -26.17 7.34
CA ARG A 70 -31.14 -26.37 7.15
C ARG A 70 -30.48 -25.25 6.35
N VAL A 71 -31.14 -24.76 5.30
CA VAL A 71 -30.63 -23.65 4.48
C VAL A 71 -30.69 -22.32 5.26
N ALA A 72 -31.73 -22.10 6.07
CA ALA A 72 -31.83 -20.94 6.94
C ALA A 72 -30.73 -20.94 8.01
N GLY A 73 -30.53 -22.06 8.72
CA GLY A 73 -29.46 -22.22 9.71
C GLY A 73 -28.07 -21.99 9.12
N LYS A 74 -27.78 -22.60 7.96
CA LYS A 74 -26.52 -22.36 7.22
C LYS A 74 -26.38 -20.92 6.75
N LYS A 75 -27.46 -20.23 6.36
CA LYS A 75 -27.40 -18.82 5.98
C LYS A 75 -27.03 -17.92 7.16
N ASP A 76 -27.55 -18.20 8.34
CA ASP A 76 -27.25 -17.39 9.52
C ASP A 76 -25.86 -17.66 10.06
N GLU A 77 -25.39 -18.90 10.02
CA GLU A 77 -24.00 -19.28 10.32
C GLU A 77 -23.00 -18.65 9.32
N VAL A 78 -23.29 -18.70 8.02
CA VAL A 78 -22.45 -18.03 7.01
C VAL A 78 -22.45 -16.51 7.20
N LYS A 79 -23.56 -15.90 7.65
CA LYS A 79 -23.60 -14.46 7.95
C LYS A 79 -22.74 -14.11 9.18
N THR A 80 -22.79 -14.89 10.25
CA THR A 80 -21.99 -14.65 11.46
C THR A 80 -20.50 -14.83 11.17
N GLU A 81 -20.12 -15.89 10.46
CA GLU A 81 -18.74 -16.10 10.02
C GLU A 81 -18.24 -14.97 9.10
N ARG A 82 -19.05 -14.54 8.13
CA ARG A 82 -18.68 -13.42 7.26
C ARG A 82 -18.48 -12.11 8.02
N LYS A 83 -19.26 -11.84 9.06
CA LYS A 83 -19.06 -10.67 9.92
C LYS A 83 -17.75 -10.78 10.69
N ALA A 84 -17.50 -11.91 11.35
CA ALA A 84 -16.27 -12.14 12.11
C ALA A 84 -15.01 -12.06 11.23
N VAL A 85 -15.06 -12.60 10.01
CA VAL A 85 -13.95 -12.50 9.04
C VAL A 85 -13.72 -11.05 8.61
N LYS A 86 -14.79 -10.29 8.32
CA LYS A 86 -14.67 -8.87 7.96
C LYS A 86 -14.03 -8.05 9.08
N GLU A 87 -14.42 -8.29 10.32
CA GLU A 87 -13.83 -7.62 11.49
C GLU A 87 -12.35 -7.93 11.62
N LYS A 88 -11.96 -9.22 11.54
CA LYS A 88 -10.54 -9.63 11.57
C LYS A 88 -9.71 -8.97 10.46
N ILE A 89 -10.24 -8.93 9.22
CA ILE A 89 -9.58 -8.28 8.09
C ILE A 89 -9.42 -6.77 8.34
N SER A 90 -10.45 -6.11 8.85
CA SER A 90 -10.39 -4.67 9.14
C SER A 90 -9.37 -4.33 10.21
N ALA A 91 -9.30 -5.14 11.28
CA ALA A 91 -8.30 -4.99 12.34
C ALA A 91 -6.88 -5.21 11.82
N LEU A 92 -6.68 -6.25 11.00
CA LEU A 92 -5.38 -6.54 10.39
C LEU A 92 -4.91 -5.40 9.48
N LYS A 93 -5.80 -4.85 8.64
CA LYS A 93 -5.50 -3.67 7.81
C LYS A 93 -5.10 -2.47 8.65
N LYS A 94 -5.84 -2.17 9.72
CA LYS A 94 -5.51 -1.06 10.63
C LYS A 94 -4.11 -1.23 11.24
N THR A 95 -3.78 -2.42 11.73
CA THR A 95 -2.45 -2.73 12.27
C THR A 95 -1.36 -2.57 11.21
N GLN A 96 -1.61 -3.00 9.97
CA GLN A 96 -0.66 -2.81 8.86
C GLN A 96 -0.40 -1.33 8.57
N LEU A 97 -1.45 -0.51 8.50
CA LEU A 97 -1.33 0.94 8.26
C LEU A 97 -0.54 1.62 9.39
N GLN A 98 -0.82 1.28 10.65
CA GLN A 98 -0.07 1.79 11.80
C GLN A 98 1.41 1.39 11.76
N ASN A 99 1.70 0.15 11.36
CA ASN A 99 3.08 -0.34 11.22
C ASN A 99 3.86 0.43 10.15
N VAL A 100 3.21 0.85 9.05
CA VAL A 100 3.85 1.69 8.02
C VAL A 100 4.25 3.05 8.62
N VAL A 101 3.33 3.73 9.29
CA VAL A 101 3.60 5.03 9.93
C VAL A 101 4.73 4.90 10.95
N ARG A 102 4.65 3.92 11.85
CA ARG A 102 5.67 3.67 12.89
C ARG A 102 7.07 3.44 12.30
N LYS A 103 7.17 2.70 11.18
CA LYS A 103 8.46 2.46 10.51
C LYS A 103 9.04 3.75 9.92
N LEU A 104 8.22 4.59 9.31
CA LEU A 104 8.66 5.85 8.75
C LEU A 104 9.11 6.84 9.83
N GLU A 105 8.36 6.96 10.92
CA GLU A 105 8.73 7.76 12.08
C GLU A 105 10.05 7.29 12.72
N ALA A 106 10.23 5.97 12.86
CA ALA A 106 11.48 5.42 13.38
C ALA A 106 12.68 5.81 12.50
N ARG A 107 12.54 5.73 11.17
CA ARG A 107 13.58 6.17 10.23
C ARG A 107 13.86 7.68 10.34
N ALA A 108 12.83 8.51 10.48
CA ALA A 108 12.99 9.95 10.68
C ALA A 108 13.77 10.26 11.97
N LYS A 109 13.46 9.58 13.08
CA LYS A 109 14.20 9.69 14.34
C LYS A 109 15.68 9.32 14.19
N THR A 110 15.99 8.27 13.43
CA THR A 110 17.38 7.90 13.13
C THR A 110 18.11 9.01 12.37
N ILE A 111 17.45 9.63 11.39
CA ILE A 111 18.04 10.74 10.62
C ILE A 111 18.26 11.98 11.51
N ASP A 112 17.33 12.30 12.41
CA ASP A 112 17.51 13.40 13.38
C ASP A 112 18.72 13.15 14.29
N ALA A 113 18.90 11.92 14.79
CA ALA A 113 20.06 11.57 15.60
C ALA A 113 21.39 11.71 14.82
N LEU A 114 21.40 11.35 13.54
CA LEU A 114 22.56 11.52 12.66
C LEU A 114 22.86 13.00 12.39
N LEU A 115 21.84 13.84 12.24
CA LEU A 115 21.99 15.28 12.10
C LEU A 115 22.71 15.87 13.33
N VAL A 116 22.20 15.59 14.54
CA VAL A 116 22.81 16.07 15.80
C VAL A 116 24.26 15.62 15.93
N ARG A 117 24.56 14.36 15.61
CA ARG A 117 25.93 13.84 15.62
C ARG A 117 26.84 14.58 14.62
N THR A 118 26.31 14.89 13.44
CA THR A 118 27.06 15.59 12.39
C THR A 118 27.36 17.03 12.80
N GLU A 119 26.37 17.74 13.36
CA GLU A 119 26.55 19.09 13.89
C GLU A 119 27.57 19.13 15.03
N SER A 120 27.50 18.19 15.97
CA SER A 120 28.48 18.06 17.05
C SER A 120 29.90 17.85 16.50
N ARG A 121 30.04 17.04 15.43
CA ARG A 121 31.34 16.81 14.79
C ARG A 121 31.86 18.07 14.07
N ILE A 122 30.99 18.81 13.38
CA ILE A 122 31.33 20.09 12.76
C ILE A 122 31.86 21.06 13.82
N ALA A 123 31.14 21.21 14.93
CA ALA A 123 31.54 22.10 16.03
C ALA A 123 32.94 21.73 16.57
N LYS A 124 33.22 20.44 16.79
CA LYS A 124 34.55 19.97 17.23
C LYS A 124 35.64 20.32 16.22
N LEU A 125 35.41 20.08 14.93
CA LEU A 125 36.40 20.39 13.88
C LEU A 125 36.64 21.89 13.73
N ALA A 126 35.61 22.72 13.91
CA ALA A 126 35.74 24.18 13.90
C ALA A 126 36.65 24.67 15.03
N THR A 127 36.53 24.10 16.24
CA THR A 127 37.44 24.44 17.37
C THR A 127 38.90 24.03 17.13
N GLN A 128 39.13 23.08 16.21
CA GLN A 128 40.46 22.63 15.81
C GLN A 128 41.03 23.44 14.63
N GLY A 129 40.35 24.50 14.18
CA GLY A 129 40.80 25.34 13.07
C GLY A 129 40.60 24.73 11.69
N THR A 130 39.80 23.66 11.56
CA THR A 130 39.44 23.08 10.25
C THR A 130 38.36 23.94 9.57
N ASN A 131 38.48 24.21 8.27
CA ASN A 131 37.39 24.86 7.53
C ASN A 131 36.18 23.91 7.47
N THR A 132 35.03 24.38 7.96
CA THR A 132 33.77 23.63 8.00
C THR A 132 32.64 24.26 7.19
N ASP A 133 32.92 25.29 6.39
CA ASP A 133 31.91 26.13 5.72
C ASP A 133 31.01 25.30 4.79
N LEU A 134 31.62 24.46 3.95
CA LEU A 134 30.90 23.57 3.03
C LEU A 134 30.01 22.58 3.79
N SER A 135 30.51 22.00 4.89
CA SER A 135 29.76 21.02 5.67
C SER A 135 28.57 21.67 6.39
N THR A 136 28.74 22.90 6.88
CA THR A 136 27.66 23.68 7.49
C THR A 136 26.55 23.99 6.47
N SER A 137 26.91 24.36 5.25
CA SER A 137 25.95 24.57 4.15
C SER A 137 25.20 23.28 3.76
N LEU A 138 25.90 22.16 3.66
CA LEU A 138 25.29 20.86 3.37
C LEU A 138 24.35 20.39 4.50
N VAL A 139 24.69 20.66 5.77
CA VAL A 139 23.80 20.40 6.90
C VAL A 139 22.52 21.25 6.83
N ALA A 140 22.61 22.53 6.43
CA ALA A 140 21.42 23.35 6.22
C ALA A 140 20.50 22.76 5.14
N THR A 141 21.08 22.28 4.04
CA THR A 141 20.34 21.57 2.99
C THR A 141 19.68 20.30 3.52
N ALA A 142 20.42 19.50 4.32
CA ALA A 142 19.88 18.30 4.93
C ALA A 142 18.70 18.61 5.87
N LYS A 143 18.76 19.68 6.66
CA LYS A 143 17.64 20.12 7.53
C LYS A 143 16.36 20.38 6.75
N VAL A 144 16.45 21.05 5.61
CA VAL A 144 15.29 21.29 4.73
C VAL A 144 14.71 19.95 4.25
N LYS A 145 15.55 19.02 3.79
CA LYS A 145 15.10 17.69 3.35
C LYS A 145 14.49 16.85 4.47
N ILE A 146 15.00 16.99 5.70
CA ILE A 146 14.44 16.34 6.89
C ILE A 146 13.05 16.91 7.20
N ALA A 147 12.87 18.23 7.09
CA ALA A 147 11.57 18.87 7.26
C ALA A 147 10.57 18.37 6.21
N ASP A 148 10.95 18.34 4.93
CA ASP A 148 10.14 17.76 3.85
C ASP A 148 9.71 16.32 4.15
N ALA A 149 10.65 15.49 4.64
CA ALA A 149 10.37 14.11 4.99
C ALA A 149 9.37 13.99 6.15
N LYS A 150 9.48 14.85 7.16
CA LYS A 150 8.53 14.91 8.29
C LYS A 150 7.13 15.32 7.82
N THR A 151 7.03 16.34 6.97
CA THR A 151 5.75 16.74 6.36
C THR A 151 5.12 15.60 5.57
N ALA A 152 5.90 14.86 4.77
CA ALA A 152 5.40 13.70 4.03
C ALA A 152 4.93 12.56 4.96
N ILE A 153 5.57 12.37 6.12
CA ILE A 153 5.13 11.39 7.13
C ILE A 153 3.78 11.78 7.74
N GLU A 154 3.58 13.06 8.05
CA GLU A 154 2.28 13.54 8.55
C GLU A 154 1.17 13.35 7.52
N GLU A 155 1.46 13.53 6.22
CA GLU A 155 0.52 13.21 5.14
C GLU A 155 0.15 11.71 5.13
N VAL A 156 1.14 10.82 5.30
CA VAL A 156 0.89 9.36 5.40
C VAL A 156 0.01 9.05 6.61
N LYS A 157 0.26 9.69 7.75
CA LYS A 157 -0.51 9.50 8.98
C LYS A 157 -1.96 9.93 8.80
N ALA A 158 -2.21 11.09 8.19
CA ALA A 158 -3.54 11.56 7.87
C ALA A 158 -4.29 10.58 6.96
N LYS A 159 -3.65 10.15 5.85
CA LYS A 159 -4.25 9.17 4.93
C LYS A 159 -4.48 7.80 5.58
N ALA A 160 -3.56 7.37 6.45
CA ALA A 160 -3.67 6.10 7.16
C ALA A 160 -4.85 6.10 8.15
N GLN A 161 -5.12 7.23 8.79
CA GLN A 161 -6.30 7.40 9.65
C GLN A 161 -7.59 7.28 8.83
N THR A 162 -7.72 8.01 7.72
CA THR A 162 -8.88 7.90 6.82
C THR A 162 -9.05 6.50 6.24
N ALA A 163 -7.94 5.83 5.88
CA ALA A 163 -7.96 4.47 5.36
C ALA A 163 -8.35 3.43 6.42
N ALA A 164 -8.05 3.68 7.70
CA ALA A 164 -8.46 2.80 8.80
C ALA A 164 -9.98 2.84 9.05
N GLU A 165 -10.64 3.97 8.75
CA GLU A 165 -12.09 4.13 8.89
C GLU A 165 -12.86 3.55 7.69
N THR A 166 -12.37 3.79 6.48
CA THR A 166 -13.08 3.43 5.23
C THR A 166 -12.69 2.06 4.67
N ALA A 167 -11.43 1.66 4.86
CA ALA A 167 -10.83 0.40 4.39
C ALA A 167 -11.05 0.06 2.89
N THR A 168 -11.31 1.06 2.03
CA THR A 168 -11.50 0.89 0.59
C THR A 168 -10.17 0.62 -0.12
N LYS A 169 -10.22 0.01 -1.31
CA LYS A 169 -9.02 -0.24 -2.12
C LYS A 169 -8.29 1.07 -2.46
N GLU A 170 -9.06 2.12 -2.74
CA GLU A 170 -8.53 3.44 -3.10
C GLU A 170 -7.80 4.10 -1.92
N SER A 171 -8.39 4.10 -0.70
CA SER A 171 -7.74 4.71 0.46
C SER A 171 -6.43 4.00 0.83
N ILE A 172 -6.37 2.68 0.68
CA ILE A 172 -5.13 1.91 0.85
C ILE A 172 -4.08 2.26 -0.23
N ALA A 173 -4.50 2.45 -1.48
CA ALA A 173 -3.61 2.86 -2.56
C ALA A 173 -3.03 4.28 -2.34
N GLN A 174 -3.85 5.19 -1.81
CA GLN A 174 -3.43 6.54 -1.44
C GLN A 174 -2.38 6.51 -0.31
N VAL A 175 -2.58 5.69 0.72
CA VAL A 175 -1.58 5.50 1.79
C VAL A 175 -0.28 4.93 1.22
N THR A 176 -0.37 3.93 0.35
CA THR A 176 0.81 3.30 -0.25
C THR A 176 1.62 4.30 -1.08
N THR A 177 0.93 5.13 -1.86
CA THR A 177 1.56 6.17 -2.69
C THR A 177 2.23 7.23 -1.82
N ALA A 178 1.53 7.71 -0.79
CA ALA A 178 2.10 8.65 0.17
C ALA A 178 3.31 8.06 0.92
N ALA A 179 3.24 6.79 1.31
CA ALA A 179 4.33 6.10 2.00
C ALA A 179 5.58 6.01 1.11
N ARG A 180 5.42 5.70 -0.18
CA ARG A 180 6.54 5.70 -1.15
C ARG A 180 7.15 7.09 -1.30
N ASN A 181 6.33 8.13 -1.35
CA ASN A 181 6.81 9.52 -1.39
C ASN A 181 7.60 9.86 -0.12
N ALA A 182 7.08 9.54 1.06
CA ALA A 182 7.77 9.74 2.33
C ALA A 182 9.11 8.97 2.36
N GLU A 183 9.15 7.71 1.89
CA GLU A 183 10.40 6.95 1.77
C GLU A 183 11.42 7.61 0.83
N ALA A 184 10.98 8.14 -0.31
CA ALA A 184 11.86 8.86 -1.22
C ALA A 184 12.45 10.12 -0.57
N LYS A 185 11.63 10.88 0.18
CA LYS A 185 12.07 12.06 0.92
C LYS A 185 13.05 11.71 2.05
N ILE A 186 12.79 10.63 2.81
CA ILE A 186 13.73 10.09 3.82
C ILE A 186 15.07 9.72 3.18
N LYS A 187 15.06 9.03 2.03
CA LYS A 187 16.29 8.68 1.29
C LYS A 187 17.06 9.94 0.84
N SER A 188 16.35 10.95 0.35
CA SER A 188 16.96 12.23 -0.05
C SER A 188 17.58 12.97 1.14
N ALA A 189 16.91 12.99 2.29
CA ALA A 189 17.44 13.57 3.52
C ALA A 189 18.70 12.84 4.01
N HIS A 190 18.68 11.51 4.00
CA HIS A 190 19.84 10.70 4.34
C HIS A 190 21.01 10.93 3.39
N ALA A 191 20.76 10.99 2.07
CA ALA A 191 21.81 11.28 1.08
C ALA A 191 22.47 12.66 1.34
N ALA A 192 21.67 13.70 1.59
CA ALA A 192 22.19 15.02 1.92
C ALA A 192 23.07 15.02 3.21
N LEU A 193 22.69 14.23 4.23
CA LEU A 193 23.55 14.03 5.41
C LEU A 193 24.84 13.28 5.08
N VAL A 194 24.79 12.26 4.22
CA VAL A 194 25.98 11.53 3.77
C VAL A 194 26.94 12.47 3.05
N ASP A 195 26.44 13.38 2.23
CA ASP A 195 27.26 14.41 1.56
C ASP A 195 27.94 15.33 2.59
N ALA A 196 27.19 15.82 3.59
CA ALA A 196 27.72 16.62 4.69
C ALA A 196 28.78 15.86 5.51
N VAL A 197 28.61 14.56 5.74
CA VAL A 197 29.60 13.73 6.44
C VAL A 197 30.84 13.48 5.57
N ASN A 198 30.65 13.29 4.27
CA ASN A 198 31.76 13.09 3.33
C ASN A 198 32.59 14.35 3.14
N SER A 199 31.98 15.53 3.24
CA SER A 199 32.68 16.81 3.29
C SER A 199 33.36 17.07 4.63
N LEU A 200 33.33 16.15 5.60
CA LEU A 200 34.08 16.21 6.87
C LEU A 200 35.31 15.29 6.90
N LYS A 201 35.59 14.55 5.81
CA LYS A 201 36.68 13.58 5.76
C LYS A 201 38.05 14.27 5.63
N PRO A 202 39.07 13.81 6.38
CA PRO A 202 40.42 14.32 6.26
C PRO A 202 40.92 14.17 4.82
N GLY A 203 41.67 15.17 4.33
CA GLY A 203 42.14 15.25 2.95
C GLY A 203 41.23 16.03 1.99
N ARG A 204 39.93 16.19 2.29
CA ARG A 204 39.03 17.09 1.53
C ARG A 204 38.84 18.48 2.17
N ASN A 205 39.33 18.63 3.41
CA ASN A 205 39.05 19.80 4.26
C ASN A 205 40.31 20.43 4.85
N ALA A 206 41.49 19.92 4.47
CA ALA A 206 42.74 20.43 5.01
C ALA A 206 42.98 21.83 4.44
N VAL A 207 42.93 22.85 5.30
CA VAL A 207 43.50 24.16 5.00
C VAL A 207 45.00 23.94 4.88
N LYS A 208 45.58 24.16 3.68
CA LYS A 208 47.04 24.13 3.55
C LYS A 208 47.62 25.20 4.49
N PRO A 209 48.58 24.87 5.35
CA PRO A 209 49.28 25.88 6.13
C PRO A 209 49.91 26.88 5.15
N LYS A 210 49.69 28.19 5.40
CA LYS A 210 50.40 29.27 4.71
C LYS A 210 51.84 29.34 5.18
#